data_AF-A0A3D0RW26-F1
#
_entry.id   AF-A0A3D0RW26-F1
#
_cell.length_a   1.000
_cell.length_b   1.000
_cell.length_c   1.000
_cell.angle_alpha   90.00
_cell.angle_beta   90.00
_cell.angle_gamma   90.00
#
_symmetry.space_group_name_H-M   'P 1'
#
loop_
_entity.id
_entity.type
_entity.pdbx_description
1 polymer ?
#
loop_
_entity_poly.entity_id
_entity_poly.type
_entity_poly.pdbx_seq_one_letter_code
_entity_poly.pdbx_strand_id
1 'polypeptide(L)' 'MDITPYVDSLRRDLLAAAEAAGPEAHAAAERLTFALDPAARLALMEAISQAASEITAEMPTGGVDVRLDGRELAFVVDA' A
#
# COMPACT_ATOMS: atom_id res chain seq x y z
N MET A 1 11.36 1.85 -1.16
CA MET A 1 10.21 2.30 -0.34
C MET A 1 9.49 1.06 0.09
N ASP A 2 9.58 0.78 1.39
CA ASP A 2 8.87 -0.30 2.02
C ASP A 2 7.43 0.12 2.33
N ILE A 3 6.46 -0.59 1.75
CA ILE A 3 5.03 -0.36 1.97
C ILE A 3 4.45 -1.22 3.10
N THR A 4 5.24 -2.15 3.66
CA THR A 4 4.84 -3.06 4.74
C THR A 4 4.27 -2.34 5.96
N PRO A 5 4.86 -1.23 6.46
CA PRO A 5 4.33 -0.55 7.63
C PRO A 5 2.90 -0.01 7.46
N TYR A 6 2.52 0.38 6.24
CA TYR A 6 1.19 0.90 5.93
C TYR A 6 0.14 -0.22 5.93
N VAL A 7 0.48 -1.38 5.35
CA VAL A 7 -0.38 -2.56 5.33
C VAL A 7 -0.53 -3.14 6.74
N ASP A 8 0.55 -3.16 7.51
CA ASP A 8 0.52 -3.60 8.91
C ASP A 8 -0.33 -2.66 9.78
N SER A 9 -0.32 -1.36 9.50
CA SER A 9 -1.20 -0.41 10.20
C SER A 9 -2.66 -0.71 9.91
N LEU A 10 -3.03 -0.86 8.63
CA LEU A 10 -4.40 -1.21 8.24
C LEU A 10 -4.88 -2.50 8.92
N ARG A 11 -4.01 -3.50 9.02
CA ARG A 11 -4.30 -4.75 9.75
C ARG A 11 -4.57 -4.50 11.23
N ARG A 12 -3.70 -3.77 11.91
CA ARG A 12 -3.86 -3.44 13.34
C ARG A 12 -5.15 -2.65 13.58
N ASP A 13 -5.43 -1.66 12.76
CA ASP A 13 -6.61 -0.80 12.89
C ASP A 13 -7.91 -1.59 12.68
N LEU A 14 -7.92 -2.51 11.71
CA LEU A 14 -9.07 -3.40 11.48
C LEU A 14 -9.31 -4.36 12.66
N LEU A 15 -8.26 -4.95 13.22
CA LEU A 15 -8.37 -5.83 14.39
C LEU A 15 -8.86 -5.07 15.62
N ALA A 16 -8.30 -3.88 15.88
CA ALA A 16 -8.72 -3.01 16.98
C ALA A 16 -10.19 -2.60 16.85
N ALA A 17 -10.66 -2.28 15.64
CA ALA A 17 -12.07 -2.00 15.39
C ALA A 17 -12.98 -3.22 15.66
N ALA A 18 -12.49 -4.43 15.34
CA ALA A 18 -13.24 -5.65 15.53
C ALA A 18 -13.31 -6.14 16.98
N GLU A 19 -12.34 -5.77 17.84
CA GLU A 19 -12.36 -6.11 19.28
C GLU A 19 -13.64 -5.63 19.97
N ALA A 20 -14.10 -4.43 19.66
CA ALA A 20 -15.33 -3.87 20.23
C ALA A 20 -16.62 -4.56 19.74
N ALA A 21 -16.55 -5.30 18.64
CA ALA A 21 -17.69 -5.95 17.98
C ALA A 21 -17.87 -7.42 18.39
N GLY A 22 -17.02 -7.95 19.27
CA GLY A 22 -17.13 -9.29 19.83
C GLY A 22 -16.31 -10.38 19.12
N PRO A 23 -16.29 -11.61 19.65
CA PRO A 23 -15.38 -12.67 19.22
C PRO A 23 -15.55 -13.10 17.76
N GLU A 24 -16.80 -13.17 17.28
CA GLU A 24 -17.09 -13.55 15.89
C GLU A 24 -16.58 -12.52 14.90
N ALA A 25 -16.73 -11.23 15.24
CA ALA A 25 -16.23 -10.12 14.43
C ALA A 25 -14.70 -10.10 14.41
N HIS A 26 -14.05 -10.32 15.55
CA HIS A 26 -12.60 -10.43 15.64
C HIS A 26 -12.06 -11.58 14.77
N ALA A 27 -12.67 -12.77 14.86
CA ALA A 27 -12.26 -13.92 14.05
C ALA A 27 -12.50 -13.70 12.54
N ALA A 28 -13.53 -12.95 12.16
CA ALA A 28 -13.75 -12.55 10.78
C ALA A 28 -12.69 -11.54 10.30
N ALA A 29 -12.35 -10.56 11.14
CA ALA A 29 -11.32 -9.56 10.87
C ALA A 29 -9.95 -10.21 10.67
N GLU A 30 -9.55 -11.17 11.52
CA GLU A 30 -8.31 -11.93 11.33
C GLU A 30 -8.24 -12.56 9.94
N ARG A 31 -9.27 -13.30 9.52
CA ARG A 31 -9.33 -13.95 8.20
C ARG A 31 -9.26 -12.92 7.05
N LEU A 32 -9.97 -11.81 7.18
CA LEU A 32 -9.96 -10.74 6.18
C LEU A 32 -8.59 -10.09 6.07
N THR A 33 -7.89 -9.83 7.19
CA THR A 33 -6.56 -9.21 7.14
C THR A 33 -5.54 -10.06 6.40
N PHE A 34 -5.60 -11.39 6.52
CA PHE A 34 -4.75 -12.30 5.74
C PHE A 34 -5.07 -12.24 4.24
N ALA A 35 -6.35 -12.18 3.88
CA ALA A 35 -6.77 -12.13 2.48
C ALA A 35 -6.51 -10.76 1.83
N LEU A 36 -6.54 -9.68 2.61
CA LEU A 36 -6.38 -8.30 2.11
C LEU A 36 -4.93 -7.88 1.96
N ASP A 37 -3.95 -8.54 2.58
CA ASP A 37 -2.54 -8.14 2.52
C ASP A 37 -2.01 -7.97 1.07
N PRO A 38 -2.20 -8.95 0.16
CA PRO A 38 -1.72 -8.81 -1.22
C PRO A 38 -2.48 -7.74 -2.00
N ALA A 39 -3.80 -7.62 -1.76
CA ALA A 39 -4.66 -6.66 -2.45
C ALA A 39 -4.34 -5.21 -2.02
N ALA A 40 -4.12 -4.98 -0.73
CA ALA A 40 -3.72 -3.67 -0.20
C ALA A 40 -2.35 -3.25 -0.73
N ARG A 41 -1.39 -4.18 -0.80
CA ARG A 41 -0.07 -3.91 -1.41
C ARG A 41 -0.21 -3.51 -2.86
N LEU A 42 -0.97 -4.26 -3.66
CA LEU A 42 -1.19 -3.94 -5.07
C LEU A 42 -1.84 -2.56 -5.24
N ALA A 43 -2.89 -2.27 -4.49
CA ALA A 43 -3.57 -0.97 -4.56
C ALA A 43 -2.64 0.20 -4.21
N LEU A 44 -1.76 0.04 -3.21
CA LEU A 44 -0.75 1.04 -2.87
C LEU A 44 0.27 1.23 -4.00
N MET A 45 0.72 0.14 -4.62
CA MET A 45 1.64 0.21 -5.76
C MET A 45 0.99 0.93 -6.95
N GLU A 46 -0.26 0.60 -7.28
CA GLU A 46 -1.02 1.25 -8.34
C GLU A 46 -1.19 2.76 -8.09
N ALA A 47 -1.57 3.14 -6.87
CA ALA A 47 -1.74 4.54 -6.49
C ALA A 47 -0.42 5.34 -6.57
N ILE A 48 0.69 4.75 -6.12
CA ILE A 48 2.02 5.39 -6.19
C ILE A 48 2.49 5.52 -7.65
N SER A 49 2.31 4.49 -8.47
CA SER A 49 2.65 4.54 -9.89
C SER A 49 1.84 5.60 -10.65
N GLN A 50 0.54 5.70 -10.35
CA GLN A 50 -0.30 6.76 -10.90
C GLN A 50 0.19 8.14 -10.49
N ALA A 51 0.48 8.35 -9.19
CA ALA A 51 0.99 9.63 -8.70
C ALA A 51 2.33 10.02 -9.36
N ALA A 52 3.24 9.07 -9.58
CA ALA A 52 4.50 9.33 -10.29
C ALA A 52 4.28 9.75 -11.75
N SER A 53 3.32 9.14 -12.44
CA SER A 53 2.90 9.53 -13.79
C SER A 53 2.33 10.95 -13.83
N GLU A 54 1.46 11.30 -12.87
CA GLU A 54 0.90 12.65 -12.74
C GLU A 54 1.99 13.69 -12.47
N ILE A 55 2.94 13.40 -11.58
CA ILE A 55 4.10 14.27 -11.31
C ILE A 55 4.94 14.46 -12.58
N THR A 56 5.27 13.37 -13.28
CA THR A 56 6.09 13.42 -14.50
C THR A 56 5.43 14.24 -15.60
N ALA A 57 4.10 14.16 -15.74
CA ALA A 57 3.36 14.94 -16.73
C ALA A 57 3.48 16.46 -16.51
N GLU A 58 3.66 16.90 -15.25
CA GLU A 58 3.82 18.30 -14.88
C GLU A 58 5.30 18.77 -14.90
N MET A 59 6.26 17.87 -15.18
CA MET A 59 7.68 18.20 -15.25
C MET A 59 8.10 18.63 -16.67
N PRO A 60 8.68 19.84 -16.86
CA PRO A 60 9.14 20.29 -18.17
C PRO A 60 10.35 19.53 -18.73
N THR A 61 11.22 19.02 -17.83
CA THR A 61 12.40 18.22 -18.13
C THR A 61 12.59 17.18 -17.02
N GLY A 62 13.19 16.04 -17.36
CA GLY A 62 13.33 14.92 -16.43
C GLY A 62 12.02 14.17 -16.20
N GLY A 63 11.98 13.33 -15.17
CA GLY A 63 10.79 12.56 -14.83
C GLY A 63 10.96 11.73 -13.56
N VAL A 64 9.85 11.21 -13.06
CA VAL A 64 9.80 10.30 -11.90
C VAL A 64 9.10 9.02 -12.30
N ASP A 65 9.79 7.90 -12.21
CA ASP A 65 9.23 6.57 -12.43
C ASP A 65 9.31 5.73 -11.16
N VAL A 66 8.45 4.72 -11.05
CA VAL A 66 8.43 3.77 -9.93
C VAL A 66 8.69 2.37 -10.46
N ARG A 67 9.73 1.73 -9.91
CA ARG A 67 10.14 0.37 -10.27
C ARG A 67 10.00 -0.54 -9.06
N LEU A 68 9.77 -1.82 -9.33
CA LEU A 68 9.83 -2.85 -8.29
C LEU A 68 11.26 -3.33 -8.10
N ASP A 69 11.73 -3.27 -6.86
CA ASP A 69 12.97 -3.91 -6.39
C ASP A 69 12.61 -4.95 -5.34
N GLY A 70 12.46 -6.20 -5.79
CA GLY A 70 11.91 -7.28 -4.97
C GLY A 70 10.48 -6.99 -4.51
N ARG A 71 10.32 -6.64 -3.22
CA ARG A 71 9.02 -6.28 -2.61
C ARG A 71 8.90 -4.79 -2.29
N GLU A 72 9.91 -4.02 -2.62
CA GLU A 72 9.96 -2.58 -2.39
C GLU A 72 9.75 -1.80 -3.68
N LEU A 73 9.26 -0.57 -3.52
CA LEU A 73 9.14 0.39 -4.61
C LEU A 73 10.37 1.30 -4.65
N ALA A 74 11.09 1.33 -5.77
CA ALA A 74 12.20 2.24 -6.00
C ALA A 74 11.75 3.39 -6.91
N PHE A 75 11.93 4.63 -6.45
CA PHE A 75 11.75 5.80 -7.30
C PHE A 75 13.00 6.01 -8.14
N VAL A 76 12.81 6.19 -9.44
CA VAL A 76 13.85 6.61 -10.38
C VAL A 76 13.55 8.05 -10.76
N VAL A 77 14.52 8.93 -10.58
CA VAL A 77 14.39 10.35 -10.92
C VAL A 77 15.42 10.70 -11.96
N ASP A 78 14.96 11.14 -13.12
CA ASP A 78 15.78 11.63 -14.22
C ASP A 78 15.71 13.16 -14.25
N ALA A 79 16.84 13.80 -14.57
CA ALA A 79 17.00 15.27 -14.60
C ALA A 79 16.92 15.83 -16.03
#